data_AF-A0A967A8F2-F1
#
_entry.id   AF-A0A967A8F2-F1
#
_cell.length_a   1.000
_cell.length_b   1.000
_cell.length_c   1.000
_cell.angle_alpha   90.00
_cell.angle_beta   90.00
_cell.angle_gamma   90.00
#
_symmetry.space_group_name_H-M   'P 1'
#
loop_
_entity.id
_entity.type
_entity.pdbx_description
1 polymer ?
#
loop_
_entity_poly.entity_id
_entity_poly.type
_entity_poly.pdbx_seq_one_letter_code
_entity_poly.pdbx_strand_id
1 'polypeptide(L)'
;PDEDVQITPGEFISIAFAVWDGRKDGAGELVEKGSQKAVSSWWYFRADAPPDYSSYMYAAIAAALALGFQFVLIRKLKKGQ
;
A
#
# COMPACT_ATOMS: atom_id res chain seq x y z
N PRO A 1 3.27 -13.92 13.43
CA PRO A 1 2.66 -12.78 12.70
C PRO A 1 2.77 -11.46 13.48
N ASP A 2 2.61 -11.50 14.81
CA ASP A 2 2.64 -10.29 15.66
C ASP A 2 4.04 -9.79 16.01
N GLU A 3 5.09 -10.53 15.64
CA GLU A 3 6.48 -10.18 15.94
C GLU A 3 7.22 -9.57 14.73
N ASP A 4 6.60 -9.57 13.54
CA ASP A 4 7.17 -8.95 12.35
C ASP A 4 6.97 -7.43 12.40
N VAL A 5 7.90 -6.70 11.77
CA VAL A 5 7.79 -5.23 11.65
C VAL A 5 6.51 -4.86 10.91
N GLN A 6 5.62 -4.17 11.61
CA GLN A 6 4.40 -3.61 11.04
C GLN A 6 4.69 -2.20 10.50
N ILE A 7 4.31 -1.94 9.25
CA ILE A 7 4.46 -0.63 8.62
C ILE A 7 3.07 -0.02 8.44
N THR A 8 2.74 0.98 9.23
CA THR A 8 1.51 1.76 9.07
C THR A 8 1.73 2.86 8.03
N PRO A 9 0.97 2.90 6.92
CA PRO A 9 1.08 3.98 5.94
C PRO A 9 0.83 5.35 6.58
N GLY A 10 1.59 6.35 6.14
CA GLY A 10 1.51 7.71 6.66
C GLY A 10 2.38 7.98 7.90
N GLU A 11 2.85 6.95 8.61
CA GLU A 11 3.74 7.09 9.76
C GLU A 11 5.22 7.06 9.36
N PHE A 12 6.07 7.73 10.14
CA PHE A 12 7.51 7.65 9.99
C PHE A 12 8.06 6.54 10.89
N ILE A 13 8.78 5.60 10.30
CA ILE A 13 9.49 4.54 11.02
C ILE A 13 10.99 4.66 10.78
N SER A 14 11.78 4.23 11.75
CA SER A 14 13.24 4.19 11.63
C SER A 14 13.69 2.86 11.02
N ILE A 15 14.55 2.94 10.00
CA ILE A 15 15.15 1.77 9.34
C ILE A 15 16.67 1.93 9.25
N ALA A 16 17.38 0.81 9.34
CA ALA A 16 18.79 0.70 9.02
C ALA A 16 19.03 -0.63 8.30
N PHE A 17 20.05 -0.68 7.45
CA PHE A 17 20.38 -1.82 6.62
C PHE A 17 21.65 -2.49 7.13
N ALA A 18 21.68 -3.82 7.06
CA ALA A 18 22.84 -4.62 7.38
C ALA A 18 23.19 -5.51 6.18
N VAL A 19 24.45 -5.49 5.76
CA VAL A 19 24.91 -6.20 4.55
C VAL A 19 26.17 -7.01 4.86
N TRP A 20 26.17 -8.24 4.38
CA TRP A 20 27.33 -9.13 4.33
C TRP A 20 27.75 -9.30 2.87
N ASP A 21 29.04 -9.23 2.58
CA ASP A 21 29.61 -9.38 1.21
C ASP A 21 29.40 -10.79 0.63
N GLY A 22 29.20 -11.79 1.50
CA GLY A 22 28.97 -13.18 1.06
C GLY A 22 30.19 -13.86 0.43
N ARG A 23 31.36 -13.19 0.41
CA ARG A 23 32.63 -13.75 -0.06
C ARG A 23 32.99 -15.00 0.73
N LYS A 24 33.49 -16.01 0.01
CA LYS A 24 34.05 -17.23 0.60
C LYS A 24 35.56 -17.19 0.62
N ASP A 25 36.17 -17.81 1.62
CA ASP A 25 37.62 -17.99 1.69
C ASP A 25 38.09 -19.16 0.81
N GLY A 26 39.40 -19.44 0.83
CA GLY A 26 39.99 -20.54 0.06
C GLY A 26 39.56 -21.94 0.50
N ALA A 27 38.91 -22.08 1.67
CA ALA A 27 38.30 -23.32 2.15
C ALA A 27 36.81 -23.42 1.78
N GLY A 28 36.24 -22.38 1.15
CA GLY A 28 34.83 -22.32 0.77
C GLY A 28 33.90 -21.81 1.87
N GLU A 29 34.43 -21.33 2.99
CA GLU A 29 33.68 -20.81 4.12
C GLU A 29 33.36 -19.33 3.94
N LEU A 30 32.17 -18.87 4.38
CA LEU A 30 31.83 -17.44 4.32
C LEU A 30 32.77 -16.63 5.22
N VAL A 31 33.36 -15.58 4.67
CA VAL A 31 34.30 -14.68 5.36
C VAL A 31 33.57 -13.81 6.37
N GLU A 32 32.38 -13.30 6.01
CA GLU A 32 31.56 -12.46 6.88
C GLU A 32 30.39 -13.27 7.44
N LYS A 33 30.34 -13.42 8.77
CA LYS A 33 29.27 -14.12 9.49
C LYS A 33 28.87 -13.32 10.74
N GLY A 34 27.60 -13.41 11.15
CA GLY A 34 27.12 -12.80 12.40
C GLY A 34 27.30 -11.27 12.44
N SER A 35 28.12 -10.75 13.36
CA SER A 35 28.33 -9.31 13.53
C SER A 35 29.34 -8.68 12.57
N GLN A 36 30.07 -9.49 11.78
CA GLN A 36 30.97 -9.00 10.74
C GLN A 36 30.13 -8.58 9.53
N LYS A 37 29.68 -7.33 9.53
CA LYS A 37 28.80 -6.77 8.50
C LYS A 37 28.93 -5.26 8.44
N ALA A 38 28.64 -4.68 7.28
CA ALA A 38 28.43 -3.25 7.16
C ALA A 38 27.02 -2.90 7.64
N VAL A 39 26.87 -1.80 8.39
CA VAL A 39 25.57 -1.28 8.86
C VAL A 39 25.43 0.17 8.40
N SER A 40 24.29 0.52 7.83
CA SER A 40 24.00 1.91 7.45
C SER A 40 23.74 2.78 8.67
N SER A 41 23.75 4.11 8.48
CA SER A 41 23.09 5.03 9.43
C SER A 41 21.58 4.75 9.50
N TRP A 42 20.93 5.30 10.53
CA TRP A 42 19.47 5.30 10.63
C TRP A 42 18.85 6.29 9.65
N TRP A 43 17.73 5.88 9.04
CA TRP A 43 16.93 6.69 8.14
C TRP A 43 15.47 6.67 8.57
N TYR A 44 14.75 7.74 8.20
CA TYR A 44 13.30 7.76 8.29
C TYR A 44 12.70 7.22 7.00
N PHE A 45 11.85 6.21 7.14
CA PHE A 45 11.06 5.64 6.07
C PHE A 45 9.58 5.96 6.32
N ARG A 46 8.87 6.33 5.27
CA ARG A 46 7.42 6.54 5.30
C ARG A 46 6.82 5.84 4.09
N ALA A 47 5.91 4.92 4.34
CA ALA A 47 5.08 4.36 3.29
C ALA A 47 3.95 5.35 2.98
N ASP A 48 3.80 5.70 1.71
CA ASP A 48 2.67 6.52 1.27
C ASP A 48 1.36 5.75 1.41
N ALA A 49 0.28 6.48 1.69
CA ALA A 49 -1.05 5.89 1.74
C ALA A 49 -1.44 5.37 0.34
N PRO A 50 -2.19 4.24 0.26
CA PRO A 50 -2.73 3.80 -1.00
C PRO A 50 -3.67 4.87 -1.59
N PRO A 51 -3.83 4.93 -2.93
CA PRO A 51 -4.75 5.88 -3.54
C PRO A 51 -6.17 5.73 -2.99
N ASP A 52 -6.83 6.87 -2.72
CA ASP A 52 -8.22 6.88 -2.28
C ASP A 52 -9.16 6.68 -3.49
N TYR A 53 -9.84 5.54 -3.52
CA TYR A 53 -10.77 5.14 -4.58
C TYR A 53 -12.24 5.46 -4.27
N SER A 54 -12.53 6.16 -3.17
CA SER A 54 -13.89 6.51 -2.75
C SER A 54 -14.64 7.36 -3.78
N SER A 55 -13.92 8.13 -4.60
CA SER A 55 -14.48 8.92 -5.70
C SER A 55 -15.25 8.06 -6.71
N TYR A 56 -14.77 6.85 -7.01
CA TYR A 56 -15.46 5.92 -7.93
C TYR A 56 -16.79 5.44 -7.35
N MET A 57 -16.86 5.23 -6.04
CA MET A 57 -18.10 4.87 -5.36
C MET A 57 -19.13 6.00 -5.46
N TYR A 58 -18.72 7.26 -5.25
CA TYR A 58 -19.61 8.40 -5.43
C TYR A 58 -20.09 8.55 -6.87
N ALA A 59 -19.23 8.29 -7.85
CA ALA A 59 -19.63 8.27 -9.27
C ALA A 59 -20.70 7.21 -9.55
N ALA A 60 -20.54 6.00 -9.00
CA ALA A 60 -21.55 4.94 -9.13
C ALA A 60 -22.90 5.32 -8.49
N ILE A 61 -22.86 5.95 -7.31
CA ILE A 61 -24.07 6.45 -6.62
C ILE A 61 -24.77 7.51 -7.47
N ALA A 62 -24.01 8.48 -8.01
CA ALA A 62 -24.56 9.52 -8.87
C ALA A 62 -25.23 8.94 -10.12
N ALA A 63 -24.60 7.96 -10.77
CA ALA A 63 -25.17 7.27 -11.92
C ALA A 63 -26.47 6.53 -11.56
N ALA A 64 -26.50 5.81 -10.44
CA ALA A 64 -27.69 5.10 -9.97
C ALA A 64 -28.86 6.07 -9.68
N LEU A 65 -28.58 7.21 -9.05
CA LEU A 65 -29.57 8.26 -8.79
C LEU A 65 -30.13 8.85 -10.09
N ALA A 66 -29.26 9.15 -11.06
CA ALA A 66 -29.67 9.68 -12.35
C ALA A 66 -30.58 8.70 -13.12
N LEU A 67 -30.20 7.42 -13.17
CA LEU A 67 -31.00 6.37 -13.80
C LEU A 67 -32.34 6.17 -13.09
N GLY A 68 -32.35 6.16 -11.76
CA GLY A 68 -33.58 6.07 -10.96
C GLY A 68 -34.53 7.23 -11.22
N PHE A 69 -34.00 8.45 -11.29
CA PHE A 69 -34.77 9.64 -11.61
C PHE A 69 -35.37 9.59 -13.02
N GLN A 70 -34.55 9.26 -14.03
CA GLN A 70 -35.01 9.10 -15.42
C GLN A 70 -36.10 8.03 -15.52
N PHE A 71 -35.94 6.90 -14.83
CA PHE A 71 -36.93 5.83 -14.79
C PHE A 71 -38.28 6.31 -14.22
N VAL A 72 -38.27 7.04 -13.11
CA VAL A 72 -39.49 7.59 -12.50
C VAL A 72 -40.18 8.59 -13.43
N LEU A 73 -39.43 9.49 -14.07
CA LEU A 73 -39.98 10.45 -15.03
C LEU A 73 -40.65 9.76 -16.21
N ILE A 74 -39.96 8.80 -16.84
CA ILE A 74 -40.51 8.03 -17.97
C ILE A 74 -41.77 7.29 -17.55
N ARG A 75 -41.78 6.65 -16.36
CA ARG A 75 -42.96 5.94 -15.84
C ARG A 75 -44.14 6.88 -15.59
N LYS A 76 -43.90 8.11 -15.10
CA LYS A 76 -44.96 9.11 -14.90
C LYS A 76 -45.50 9.64 -16.22
N LEU A 77 -44.64 9.98 -17.17
CA LEU A 77 -45.03 10.45 -18.50
C LEU A 77 -45.86 9.40 -19.25
N LYS A 78 -45.46 8.14 -19.23
CA LYS A 78 -46.20 7.03 -19.86
C LYS A 78 -47.55 6.71 -19.21
N LYS A 79 -47.76 7.09 -17.94
CA LYS A 79 -49.05 6.92 -17.23
C LYS A 79 -50.01 8.10 -17.40
N GLY A 80 -49.52 9.23 -17.87
CA GLY A 80 -50.32 10.44 -18.13
C GLY A 80 -50.87 10.53 -19.55
N GLN A 81 -50.50 9.60 -20.44
CA GLN A 81 -51.19 9.29 -21.70
C GLN A 81 -52.17 8.14 -21.50
#